data_AF-A0A1R1XRV2-F1
#
_entry.id   AF-A0A1R1XRV2-F1
#
_cell.length_a   1.000
_cell.length_b   1.000
_cell.length_c   1.000
_cell.angle_alpha   90.00
_cell.angle_beta   90.00
_cell.angle_gamma   90.00
#
_symmetry.space_group_name_H-M   'P 1'
#
loop_
_entity.id
_entity.type
_entity.pdbx_description
1 polymer ?
#
loop_
_entity_poly.entity_id
_entity_poly.type
_entity_poly.pdbx_seq_one_letter_code
_entity_poly.pdbx_strand_id
1 'polypeptide(L)'
;MEFLNSLSNRLDESLSNKKWDPESDLIGDITVKYFPFMKMYSLYLSNYADSQIHFDNCSKNNNFYCFIKNGESRPECAGLSFKSHLLLPVQRIPRYRLILKNILQNTSEDHPDYAFILKSYETIDKVADLVNDNIKEQEMILKILEIQKSLNVNEIILYFLKGKKDI
;
A
#
# COMPACT_ATOMS: atom_id res chain seq x y z
N MET A 1 -2.36 -11.08 9.71
CA MET A 1 -3.51 -11.97 9.43
C MET A 1 -4.79 -11.49 10.14
N GLU A 2 -4.73 -10.78 11.26
CA GLU A 2 -5.92 -10.36 12.02
C GLU A 2 -6.91 -9.43 11.28
N PHE A 3 -6.43 -8.48 10.46
CA PHE A 3 -7.32 -7.62 9.66
C PHE A 3 -8.17 -8.44 8.69
N LEU A 4 -7.53 -9.27 7.86
CA LEU A 4 -8.22 -10.13 6.90
C LEU A 4 -9.13 -11.12 7.61
N ASN A 5 -8.71 -11.71 8.73
CA ASN A 5 -9.59 -12.60 9.50
C ASN A 5 -10.78 -11.85 10.10
N SER A 6 -10.59 -10.63 10.63
CA SER A 6 -11.69 -9.82 11.16
C SER A 6 -12.68 -9.44 10.07
N LEU A 7 -12.16 -9.06 8.90
CA LEU A 7 -12.95 -8.70 7.73
C LEU A 7 -13.67 -9.93 7.14
N SER A 8 -12.94 -11.02 6.93
CA SER A 8 -13.47 -12.28 6.40
C SER A 8 -14.50 -12.85 7.34
N ASN A 9 -14.27 -12.93 8.64
CA ASN A 9 -15.29 -13.42 9.58
C ASN A 9 -16.59 -12.60 9.49
N ARG A 10 -16.50 -11.27 9.36
CA ARG A 10 -17.68 -10.40 9.24
C ARG A 10 -18.38 -10.52 7.88
N LEU A 11 -17.63 -10.82 6.82
CA LEU A 11 -18.17 -10.97 5.46
C LEU A 11 -18.57 -12.42 5.14
N ASP A 12 -17.98 -13.42 5.79
CA ASP A 12 -18.22 -14.86 5.62
C ASP A 12 -19.35 -15.36 6.51
N GLU A 13 -19.55 -14.77 7.71
CA GLU A 13 -20.83 -14.85 8.42
C GLU A 13 -21.98 -14.34 7.52
N SER A 14 -21.66 -13.41 6.60
CA SER A 14 -22.62 -12.92 5.60
C SER A 14 -22.79 -13.78 4.35
N LEU A 15 -21.91 -14.76 4.10
CA LEU A 15 -22.00 -15.66 2.94
C LEU A 15 -22.58 -17.03 3.27
N SER A 16 -22.69 -17.39 4.56
CA SER A 16 -23.23 -18.69 4.97
C SER A 16 -24.66 -18.68 5.50
N ASN A 17 -25.27 -17.53 5.91
CA ASN A 17 -26.73 -17.43 6.14
C ASN A 17 -27.32 -16.01 6.39
N LYS A 18 -26.54 -14.92 6.49
CA LYS A 18 -27.08 -13.55 6.72
C LYS A 18 -26.70 -12.59 5.59
N LYS A 19 -27.65 -12.05 4.82
CA LYS A 19 -27.32 -11.01 3.82
C LYS A 19 -26.91 -9.71 4.52
N TRP A 20 -25.92 -9.00 3.98
CA TRP A 20 -25.54 -7.65 4.44
C TRP A 20 -26.76 -6.73 4.48
N ASP A 21 -26.96 -6.04 5.59
CA ASP A 21 -27.99 -5.05 5.81
C ASP A 21 -27.40 -3.62 5.76
N PRO A 22 -27.65 -2.84 4.69
CA PRO A 22 -27.12 -1.49 4.53
C PRO A 22 -27.54 -0.49 5.61
N GLU A 23 -28.58 -0.79 6.39
CA GLU A 23 -29.12 0.11 7.42
C GLU A 23 -28.54 -0.13 8.81
N SER A 24 -27.90 -1.29 9.05
CA SER A 24 -27.48 -1.69 10.39
C SER A 24 -26.09 -2.31 10.49
N ASP A 25 -25.57 -2.91 9.41
CA ASP A 25 -24.26 -3.55 9.44
C ASP A 25 -23.12 -2.51 9.38
N LEU A 26 -22.02 -2.81 10.08
CA LEU A 26 -20.88 -1.91 10.28
C LEU A 26 -19.61 -2.52 9.69
N ILE A 27 -18.81 -1.70 9.02
CA ILE A 27 -17.45 -2.04 8.55
C ILE A 27 -16.42 -0.99 8.95
N GLY A 28 -16.86 0.21 9.33
CA GLY A 28 -16.02 1.29 9.81
C GLY A 28 -15.23 0.92 11.06
N ASP A 29 -15.82 0.17 11.99
CA ASP A 29 -15.17 -0.27 13.24
C ASP A 29 -13.88 -1.07 13.00
N ILE A 30 -13.90 -1.99 12.04
CA ILE A 30 -12.75 -2.77 11.61
C ILE A 30 -11.74 -1.86 10.91
N THR A 31 -12.19 -1.06 9.94
CA THR A 31 -11.27 -0.28 9.12
C THR A 31 -10.54 0.80 9.93
N VAL A 32 -11.22 1.49 10.85
CA VAL A 32 -10.59 2.45 11.79
C VAL A 32 -9.51 1.79 12.64
N LYS A 33 -9.70 0.54 13.06
CA LYS A 33 -8.71 -0.19 13.86
C LYS A 33 -7.43 -0.49 13.07
N TYR A 34 -7.55 -0.88 11.80
CA TYR A 34 -6.40 -1.42 11.05
C TYR A 34 -5.77 -0.45 10.04
N PHE A 35 -6.50 0.55 9.55
CA PHE A 35 -6.01 1.47 8.53
C PHE A 35 -4.81 2.33 8.97
N PRO A 36 -4.64 2.74 10.25
CA PRO A 36 -3.43 3.41 10.71
C PRO A 36 -2.13 2.64 10.48
N PHE A 37 -2.20 1.30 10.41
CA PHE A 37 -1.03 0.44 10.17
C PHE A 37 -0.63 0.39 8.70
N MET A 38 -1.48 0.83 7.76
CA MET A 38 -1.19 0.82 6.32
C MET A 38 -0.02 1.72 5.93
N LYS A 39 0.43 2.63 6.83
CA LYS A 39 1.69 3.36 6.65
C LYS A 39 2.91 2.46 6.45
N MET A 40 2.87 1.21 6.90
CA MET A 40 3.93 0.21 6.68
C MET A 40 4.19 -0.08 5.20
N TYR A 41 3.22 0.20 4.30
CA TYR A 41 3.40 0.04 2.87
C TYR A 41 4.42 1.03 2.30
N SER A 42 4.70 2.15 2.98
CA SER A 42 5.72 3.12 2.58
C SER A 42 7.04 2.43 2.22
N LEU A 43 7.54 1.53 3.07
CA LEU A 43 8.78 0.79 2.84
C LEU A 43 8.72 -0.09 1.59
N TYR A 44 7.58 -0.72 1.30
CA TYR A 44 7.44 -1.53 0.10
C TYR A 44 7.42 -0.65 -1.15
N LEU A 45 6.64 0.43 -1.13
CA LEU A 45 6.48 1.32 -2.30
C LEU A 45 7.75 2.08 -2.62
N SER A 46 8.51 2.45 -1.60
CA SER A 46 9.75 3.17 -1.78
C SER A 46 10.84 2.32 -2.43
N ASN A 47 10.83 1.00 -2.20
CA ASN A 47 11.73 0.05 -2.85
C ASN A 47 11.14 -0.57 -4.14
N TYR A 48 9.91 -0.23 -4.51
CA TYR A 48 9.22 -0.89 -5.62
C TYR A 48 9.92 -0.64 -6.95
N ALA A 49 10.31 0.60 -7.25
CA ALA A 49 11.00 0.95 -8.48
C ALA A 49 12.32 0.16 -8.63
N ASP A 50 13.15 0.14 -7.58
CA ASP A 50 14.40 -0.61 -7.55
C ASP A 50 14.16 -2.12 -7.71
N SER A 51 13.11 -2.66 -7.06
CA SER A 51 12.75 -4.07 -7.21
C SER A 51 12.43 -4.45 -8.66
N GLN A 52 11.81 -3.55 -9.43
CA GLN A 52 11.53 -3.78 -10.85
C GLN A 52 12.81 -3.80 -11.69
N ILE A 53 13.73 -2.86 -11.44
CA ILE A 53 15.04 -2.80 -12.11
C ILE A 53 15.86 -4.06 -11.82
N HIS A 54 15.90 -4.48 -10.55
CA HIS A 54 16.58 -5.71 -10.15
C HIS A 54 15.95 -6.94 -10.79
N PHE A 55 14.62 -7.03 -10.81
CA PHE A 55 13.92 -8.12 -11.47
C PHE A 55 14.25 -8.19 -12.97
N ASP A 56 14.28 -7.06 -13.67
CA ASP A 56 14.61 -7.00 -15.09
C ASP A 56 16.06 -7.42 -15.38
N ASN A 57 16.99 -7.05 -14.50
CA ASN A 57 18.37 -7.50 -14.59
C ASN A 57 18.50 -9.02 -14.34
N CYS A 58 17.81 -9.55 -13.32
CA CYS A 58 17.80 -10.99 -13.04
C CYS A 58 17.14 -11.79 -14.17
N SER A 59 16.12 -11.23 -14.82
CA SER A 59 15.39 -11.87 -15.93
C SER A 59 16.24 -12.10 -17.18
N LYS A 60 17.41 -11.45 -17.30
CA LYS A 60 18.41 -11.75 -18.33
C LYS A 60 19.07 -13.11 -18.15
N ASN A 61 19.04 -13.67 -16.94
CA ASN A 61 19.54 -15.01 -16.65
C ASN A 61 18.45 -16.06 -16.97
N ASN A 62 18.74 -16.97 -17.90
CA ASN A 62 17.80 -18.01 -18.33
C ASN A 62 17.29 -18.90 -17.19
N ASN A 63 18.13 -19.22 -16.20
CA ASN A 63 17.70 -20.06 -15.07
C ASN A 63 16.67 -19.34 -14.21
N PHE A 64 16.89 -18.05 -13.93
CA PHE A 64 15.93 -17.23 -13.20
C PHE A 64 14.64 -17.04 -13.99
N TYR A 65 14.74 -16.72 -15.28
CA TYR A 65 13.58 -16.58 -16.16
C TYR A 65 12.71 -17.85 -16.18
N CYS A 66 13.32 -19.02 -16.41
CA CYS A 66 12.60 -20.29 -16.41
C CYS A 66 11.98 -20.61 -15.04
N PHE A 67 12.68 -20.30 -13.94
CA PHE A 67 12.15 -20.45 -12.59
C PHE A 67 10.88 -19.62 -12.38
N ILE A 68 10.89 -18.34 -12.78
CA ILE A 68 9.72 -17.47 -12.68
C ILE A 68 8.58 -18.00 -13.57
N LYS A 69 8.85 -18.39 -14.81
CA LYS A 69 7.82 -18.91 -15.73
C LYS A 69 7.17 -20.19 -15.21
N ASN A 70 7.94 -21.09 -14.60
CA ASN A 70 7.42 -22.28 -13.95
C ASN A 70 6.59 -21.96 -12.69
N GLY A 71 6.87 -20.85 -12.02
CA GLY A 71 6.02 -20.34 -10.94
C GLY A 71 4.71 -19.76 -11.47
N GLU A 72 4.78 -18.90 -12.49
CA GLU A 72 3.62 -18.23 -13.10
C GLU A 72 2.62 -19.19 -13.75
N SER A 73 3.06 -20.37 -14.21
CA SER A 73 2.19 -21.39 -14.82
C SER A 73 1.30 -22.12 -13.81
N ARG A 74 1.56 -21.95 -12.50
CA ARG A 74 0.77 -22.57 -11.44
C ARG A 74 -0.64 -21.97 -11.38
N PRO A 75 -1.69 -22.78 -11.16
CA PRO A 75 -3.06 -22.29 -11.10
C PRO A 75 -3.26 -21.25 -9.97
N GLU A 76 -2.51 -21.34 -8.87
CA GLU A 76 -2.55 -20.39 -7.75
C GLU A 76 -2.14 -18.96 -8.16
N CYS A 77 -1.35 -18.82 -9.22
CA CYS A 77 -0.97 -17.51 -9.76
C CYS A 77 -2.07 -16.87 -10.60
N ALA A 78 -3.16 -17.59 -10.90
CA ALA A 78 -4.32 -17.12 -11.66
C ALA A 78 -3.94 -16.48 -13.01
N GLY A 79 -2.87 -16.97 -13.66
CA GLY A 79 -2.37 -16.44 -14.93
C GLY A 79 -1.72 -15.06 -14.84
N LEU A 80 -1.51 -14.52 -13.63
CA LEU A 80 -0.84 -13.24 -13.42
C LEU A 80 0.68 -13.42 -13.42
N SER A 81 1.38 -12.45 -14.03
CA SER A 81 2.83 -12.40 -13.97
C SER A 81 3.33 -12.10 -12.56
N PHE A 82 4.57 -12.46 -12.25
CA PHE A 82 5.20 -12.13 -10.98
C PHE A 82 5.23 -10.61 -10.76
N LYS A 83 5.51 -9.82 -11.80
CA LYS A 83 5.43 -8.35 -11.73
C LYS A 83 4.03 -7.85 -11.38
N SER A 84 2.99 -8.50 -11.91
CA SER A 84 1.59 -8.17 -11.59
C SER A 84 1.30 -8.40 -10.10
N HIS A 85 1.84 -9.48 -9.51
CA HIS A 85 1.72 -9.73 -8.07
C HIS A 85 2.46 -8.69 -7.23
N LEU A 86 3.66 -8.27 -7.65
CA LEU A 86 4.41 -7.19 -6.99
C LEU A 86 3.70 -5.83 -7.06
N LEU A 87 2.81 -5.62 -8.05
CA LEU A 87 2.04 -4.38 -8.17
C LEU A 87 0.87 -4.31 -7.17
N LEU A 88 0.39 -5.44 -6.64
CA LEU A 88 -0.79 -5.47 -5.77
C LEU A 88 -0.65 -4.59 -4.51
N PRO A 89 0.48 -4.57 -3.78
CA PRO A 89 0.67 -3.66 -2.64
C PRO A 89 0.65 -2.18 -3.04
N VAL A 90 1.11 -1.84 -4.25
CA VAL A 90 1.08 -0.48 -4.81
C VAL A 90 -0.35 0.01 -5.01
N GLN A 91 -1.21 -0.86 -5.52
CA GLN A 91 -2.60 -0.53 -5.80
C GLN A 91 -3.49 -0.52 -4.55
N ARG A 92 -3.02 -1.11 -3.44
CA ARG A 92 -3.87 -1.41 -2.29
C ARG A 92 -4.38 -0.16 -1.56
N ILE A 93 -3.51 0.81 -1.29
CA ILE A 93 -3.91 2.07 -0.62
C ILE A 93 -4.90 2.88 -1.48
N PRO A 94 -4.61 3.17 -2.77
CA PRO A 94 -5.56 3.84 -3.65
C PRO A 94 -6.91 3.13 -3.74
N ARG A 95 -6.90 1.79 -3.78
CA ARG A 95 -8.11 0.98 -3.84
C ARG A 95 -8.95 1.12 -2.57
N TYR A 96 -8.35 1.08 -1.38
CA TYR A 96 -9.09 1.30 -0.14
C TYR A 96 -9.67 2.70 -0.03
N ARG A 97 -8.91 3.72 -0.47
CA ARG A 97 -9.41 5.10 -0.54
C ARG A 97 -10.65 5.22 -1.43
N LEU A 98 -10.63 4.62 -2.62
CA LEU A 98 -11.76 4.62 -3.55
C LEU A 98 -12.97 3.88 -2.97
N ILE A 99 -12.75 2.70 -2.39
CA ILE A 99 -13.83 1.90 -1.77
C ILE A 99 -14.48 2.67 -0.63
N LEU A 100 -13.70 3.22 0.31
CA LEU A 100 -14.26 3.98 1.42
C LEU A 100 -14.97 5.25 0.99
N LYS A 101 -14.44 5.95 -0.03
CA LYS A 101 -15.13 7.11 -0.60
C LYS A 101 -16.50 6.73 -1.14
N ASN A 102 -16.58 5.63 -1.88
CA ASN A 102 -17.85 5.15 -2.42
C ASN A 102 -18.81 4.71 -1.31
N ILE A 103 -18.34 4.03 -0.27
CA ILE A 103 -19.17 3.66 0.89
C ILE A 103 -19.69 4.92 1.56
N LEU A 104 -18.82 5.87 1.89
CA LEU A 104 -19.20 7.14 2.54
C LEU A 104 -20.26 7.91 1.74
N GLN A 105 -20.14 7.97 0.41
CA GLN A 105 -21.12 8.63 -0.46
C GLN A 105 -22.49 7.95 -0.52
N ASN A 106 -22.57 6.68 -0.14
CA ASN A 106 -23.79 5.88 -0.15
C ASN A 106 -24.28 5.53 1.26
N THR A 107 -23.69 6.12 2.31
CA THR A 107 -24.10 5.94 3.71
C THR A 107 -24.71 7.24 4.22
N SER A 108 -25.93 7.18 4.76
CA SER A 108 -26.60 8.34 5.36
C SER A 108 -25.82 8.86 6.58
N GLU A 109 -25.86 10.17 6.85
CA GLU A 109 -25.24 10.77 8.04
C GLU A 109 -25.83 10.23 9.36
N ASP A 110 -27.08 9.79 9.33
CA ASP A 110 -27.77 9.18 10.47
C ASP A 110 -27.39 7.71 10.69
N HIS A 111 -26.70 7.08 9.74
CA HIS A 111 -26.30 5.68 9.85
C HIS A 111 -25.22 5.51 10.92
N PRO A 112 -25.31 4.50 11.80
CA PRO A 112 -24.35 4.31 12.89
C PRO A 112 -22.90 4.13 12.43
N ASP A 113 -22.66 3.66 11.20
CA ASP A 113 -21.31 3.50 10.63
C ASP A 113 -20.74 4.80 10.03
N TYR A 114 -21.55 5.83 9.77
CA TYR A 114 -21.12 7.00 9.01
C TYR A 114 -19.86 7.65 9.60
N ALA A 115 -19.86 7.90 10.91
CA ALA A 115 -18.72 8.50 11.62
C ALA A 115 -17.46 7.61 11.56
N PHE A 116 -17.63 6.29 11.61
CA PHE A 116 -16.50 5.35 11.52
C PHE A 116 -15.93 5.30 10.10
N ILE A 117 -16.79 5.27 9.07
CA ILE A 117 -16.38 5.30 7.66
C ILE A 117 -15.69 6.62 7.33
N LEU A 118 -16.23 7.75 7.77
CA LEU A 118 -15.61 9.06 7.59
C LEU A 118 -14.20 9.10 8.19
N LYS A 119 -14.06 8.69 9.46
CA LYS A 119 -12.76 8.62 10.15
C LYS A 119 -11.78 7.68 9.45
N SER A 120 -12.27 6.54 8.97
CA SER A 120 -11.48 5.57 8.24
C SER A 120 -11.00 6.12 6.89
N TYR A 121 -11.87 6.86 6.19
CA TYR A 121 -11.55 7.53 4.94
C TYR A 121 -10.47 8.59 5.15
N GLU A 122 -10.63 9.48 6.13
CA GLU A 122 -9.60 10.46 6.48
C GLU A 122 -8.26 9.81 6.85
N THR A 123 -8.31 8.66 7.53
CA THR A 123 -7.10 7.91 7.91
C THR A 123 -6.37 7.38 6.68
N ILE A 124 -7.06 6.73 5.75
CA ILE A 124 -6.41 6.21 4.54
C ILE A 124 -5.95 7.32 3.61
N ASP A 125 -6.66 8.45 3.57
CA ASP A 125 -6.27 9.65 2.80
C ASP A 125 -4.92 10.20 3.31
N LYS A 126 -4.81 10.40 4.63
CA LYS A 126 -3.55 10.80 5.29
C LYS A 126 -2.42 9.79 5.07
N VAL A 127 -2.72 8.49 5.11
CA VAL A 127 -1.73 7.44 4.82
C VAL A 127 -1.26 7.51 3.36
N ALA A 128 -2.17 7.77 2.41
CA ALA A 128 -1.81 7.90 1.01
C ALA A 128 -0.86 9.08 0.78
N ASP A 129 -1.15 10.23 1.40
CA ASP A 129 -0.28 11.41 1.33
C ASP A 129 1.09 11.15 1.96
N LEU A 130 1.12 10.60 3.18
CA LEU A 130 2.37 10.24 3.87
C LEU A 130 3.25 9.30 3.03
N VAL A 131 2.63 8.28 2.42
CA VAL A 131 3.34 7.31 1.59
C VAL A 131 3.88 7.98 0.33
N ASN A 132 3.09 8.83 -0.32
CA ASN A 132 3.53 9.59 -1.50
C ASN A 132 4.69 10.54 -1.18
N ASP A 133 4.63 11.24 -0.06
CA ASP A 133 5.68 12.15 0.38
C ASP A 133 6.96 11.41 0.73
N ASN A 134 6.87 10.25 1.39
CA ASN A 134 8.02 9.39 1.65
C ASN A 134 8.70 8.89 0.37
N ILE A 135 7.92 8.55 -0.67
CA ILE A 135 8.48 8.14 -1.96
C ILE A 135 9.24 9.31 -2.60
N LYS A 136 8.64 10.50 -2.63
CA LYS A 136 9.29 11.71 -3.17
C LYS A 136 10.57 12.07 -2.42
N GLU A 137 10.55 12.00 -1.08
CA GLU A 137 11.72 12.28 -0.25
C GLU A 137 12.86 11.28 -0.56
N GLN A 138 12.55 9.99 -0.71
CA GLN A 138 13.54 9.00 -1.09
C GLN A 138 14.11 9.23 -2.50
N GLU A 139 13.27 9.53 -3.49
CA GLU A 139 13.75 9.88 -4.83
C GLU A 139 14.66 11.13 -4.83
N MET A 140 14.33 12.13 -4.00
CA MET A 140 15.16 13.32 -3.83
C MET A 140 16.51 12.99 -3.19
N ILE A 141 16.54 12.15 -2.15
CA ILE A 141 17.77 11.70 -1.50
C ILE A 141 18.67 10.96 -2.50
N LEU A 142 18.10 10.07 -3.33
CA LEU A 142 18.84 9.34 -4.36
C LEU A 142 19.45 10.29 -5.40
N LYS A 143 18.70 11.28 -5.89
CA LYS A 143 19.24 12.30 -6.82
C LYS A 143 20.38 13.12 -6.21
N ILE A 144 20.28 13.48 -4.93
CA ILE A 144 21.35 14.21 -4.23
C ILE A 144 22.61 13.33 -4.12
N LEU A 145 22.45 12.04 -3.80
CA LEU A 145 23.56 11.08 -3.76
C LEU A 145 24.25 10.93 -5.13
N GLU A 146 23.47 10.89 -6.22
CA GLU A 146 24.03 10.84 -7.58
C GLU A 146 24.84 12.09 -7.94
N ILE A 147 24.31 13.28 -7.61
CA ILE A 147 25.02 14.55 -7.80
C ILE A 147 26.29 14.59 -6.95
N GLN A 148 26.21 14.18 -5.69
CA GLN A 148 27.38 14.14 -4.82
C GLN A 148 28.48 13.24 -5.39
N LYS A 149 28.10 12.06 -5.90
CA LYS A 149 29.03 11.11 -6.53
C LYS A 149 29.66 11.67 -7.80
N SER A 150 28.90 12.39 -8.63
CA SER A 150 29.43 13.00 -9.86
C SER A 150 30.37 14.18 -9.58
N LEU A 151 30.16 14.89 -8.47
CA LEU A 151 31.01 16.00 -8.03
C LEU A 151 32.22 15.55 -7.19
N ASN A 152 32.32 14.26 -6.83
CA ASN A 152 33.36 13.69 -5.98
C ASN A 152 33.50 14.40 -4.60
N VAL A 153 32.37 14.90 -4.06
CA VAL A 153 32.31 15.62 -2.78
C VAL A 153 31.91 14.66 -1.66
N ASN A 154 32.56 14.70 -0.50
CA ASN A 154 32.29 13.74 0.58
C ASN A 154 31.21 14.17 1.60
N GLU A 155 30.72 15.42 1.61
CA GLU A 155 30.04 16.00 2.80
C GLU A 155 28.68 16.70 2.62
N ILE A 156 27.97 16.57 1.50
CA ILE A 156 26.71 17.34 1.30
C ILE A 156 25.57 16.86 2.22
N ILE A 157 25.48 15.54 2.46
CA ILE A 157 24.31 14.94 3.14
C ILE A 157 24.26 15.26 4.65
N LEU A 158 25.41 15.50 5.29
CA LEU A 158 25.45 15.82 6.72
C LEU A 158 24.77 17.15 7.06
N TYR A 159 24.78 18.12 6.14
CA TYR A 159 24.09 19.41 6.34
C TYR A 159 22.57 19.30 6.22
N PHE A 160 22.08 18.53 5.23
CA PHE A 160 20.63 18.33 5.06
C PHE A 160 20.00 17.48 6.17
N LEU A 161 20.74 16.49 6.71
CA LEU A 161 20.24 15.67 7.83
C LEU A 161 20.38 16.36 9.20
N LYS A 162 21.36 17.25 9.40
CA LYS A 162 21.46 18.05 10.64
C LYS A 162 20.35 19.09 10.77
N GLY A 163 19.89 19.68 9.66
CA GLY A 163 18.85 20.71 9.66
C GLY A 163 17.45 20.26 10.12
N LYS A 164 17.19 18.94 10.25
CA LYS A 164 15.91 18.39 10.75
C LYS A 164 15.94 18.01 12.26
N LYS A 165 17.05 18.22 12.98
CA LYS A 165 17.14 17.92 14.43
C LYS A 165 17.00 19.15 15.35
N ASP A 166 17.00 20.36 14.79
CA ASP A 166 16.99 21.62 15.56
C ASP A 166 15.75 22.50 15.28
N ILE A 167 14.57 21.90 15.08
CA ILE A 167 13.24 22.56 15.18
C ILE A 167 12.23 21.61 15.82
#